data_AF-A0A9Q1HJK3-F1
#
_entry.id   AF-A0A9Q1HJK3-F1
#
_cell.length_a   1.000
_cell.length_b   1.000
_cell.length_c   1.000
_cell.angle_alpha   90.00
_cell.angle_beta   90.00
_cell.angle_gamma   90.00
#
_symmetry.space_group_name_H-M   'P 1'
#
loop_
_entity.id
_entity.type
_entity.pdbx_description
1 polymer ?
#
loop_
_entity_poly.entity_id
_entity_poly.type
_entity_poly.pdbx_seq_one_letter_code
_entity_poly.pdbx_strand_id
1 'polypeptide(L)'
;MFCLSVEVRKKILLTDSKWDPPLKFTLYNIEQFSSGPVLRVQHLVKDSSNLSTCEVVGEGLHRAEVGVTSSITVILDPMRTQDFQQFFFSVLAVGEDHIFPAKPQPVFSNATNVTFTYVPTLPGEYDLYVEEIFQRPPWQKQVPGSPFLLVVQGHHELDIDDFKVRTDKLPSCQIISQEDPSWVEGEWVTRKLLGRKRGVLRSGWVFQPKRCSFDIFTKDDIEIAAASKVPKTIAILGSSTERGIFLSLVDLALRKEEKIHLVESDLAKCWGFSEFQFGNLHFIYQDFRVYRARDLYAEGSIRGVNVTCNNEKKVQEGSNFFQDALNFLEETLFGSRPWPDIIFVTSPIVHLRLLLEKIPHFWNGTIYPVVNFKCKWLNYYQLDGLLKARDEAKASRSLDPRVGVLDGFTLSTGMRHATESSPFITHSIHFHRWCDELNGEMRVCSNPTEMVAQFLLGQAIAPEGKDVWMKSTDYKNREAVLSANTRTIRVCHDCPATLLPFHIKSKPDLNCYDSREGLHISLEQNFKVWDGSPCPEECMKTEPVDKVYTQSGLVDVRQCTIR
;
A
#
# COMPACT_ATOMS: atom_id res chain seq x y z
N MET A 1 -8.30 -28.22 73.63
CA MET A 1 -7.49 -29.44 73.83
C MET A 1 -6.57 -29.56 72.61
N PHE A 2 -5.28 -29.33 72.84
CA PHE A 2 -4.06 -29.59 72.04
C PHE A 2 -4.11 -29.40 70.50
N CYS A 3 -3.46 -28.39 69.91
CA CYS A 3 -2.00 -28.25 69.66
C CYS A 3 -1.36 -29.46 68.97
N LEU A 4 -0.76 -29.23 67.79
CA LEU A 4 0.66 -29.51 67.55
C LEU A 4 1.17 -28.79 66.28
N SER A 5 1.90 -27.71 66.55
CA SER A 5 2.98 -27.15 65.75
C SER A 5 4.24 -28.02 65.86
N VAL A 6 5.08 -28.09 64.81
CA VAL A 6 6.55 -28.04 64.98
C VAL A 6 7.17 -27.28 63.81
N GLU A 7 7.85 -26.20 64.22
CA GLU A 7 8.76 -25.29 63.55
C GLU A 7 10.18 -25.92 63.46
N VAL A 8 10.97 -25.70 62.40
CA VAL A 8 12.42 -25.42 62.56
C VAL A 8 12.93 -24.51 61.43
N ARG A 9 13.61 -23.46 61.89
CA ARG A 9 14.26 -22.34 61.22
C ARG A 9 15.50 -22.72 60.40
N LYS A 10 15.84 -21.86 59.42
CA LYS A 10 17.24 -21.45 59.25
C LYS A 10 17.35 -19.97 58.88
N LYS A 11 18.26 -19.31 59.60
CA LYS A 11 18.56 -17.89 59.67
C LYS A 11 19.95 -17.70 59.04
N ILE A 12 20.10 -16.87 58.01
CA ILE A 12 21.39 -16.35 57.50
C ILE A 12 21.08 -14.92 57.05
N LEU A 13 21.32 -13.93 57.92
CA LEU A 13 22.48 -13.01 57.94
C LEU A 13 22.47 -11.99 56.79
N LEU A 14 22.15 -10.75 57.20
CA LEU A 14 22.23 -9.50 56.45
C LEU A 14 23.69 -9.15 56.13
N THR A 15 23.93 -8.68 54.92
CA THR A 15 24.97 -7.69 54.62
C THR A 15 24.42 -6.65 53.67
N ASP A 16 24.57 -5.39 54.07
CA ASP A 16 24.16 -4.17 53.39
C ASP A 16 24.61 -4.08 51.93
N SER A 17 23.65 -3.84 51.04
CA SER A 17 23.90 -2.99 49.87
C SER A 17 22.59 -2.31 49.48
N LYS A 18 22.63 -0.98 49.33
CA LYS A 18 21.54 -0.18 48.79
C LYS A 18 21.19 -0.70 47.39
N TRP A 19 20.04 -1.35 47.28
CA TRP A 19 19.39 -1.64 46.02
C TRP A 19 18.10 -0.83 45.97
N ASP A 20 18.02 0.07 44.99
CA ASP A 20 16.76 0.72 44.62
C ASP A 20 15.69 -0.35 44.37
N PRO A 21 14.43 -0.13 44.79
CA PRO A 21 13.38 -1.10 44.59
C PRO A 21 13.19 -1.33 43.09
N PRO A 22 12.98 -2.58 42.65
CA PRO A 22 12.66 -2.83 41.25
C PRO A 22 11.37 -2.08 40.91
N LEU A 23 11.43 -1.26 39.87
CA LEU A 23 10.28 -0.75 39.15
C LEU A 23 9.24 -1.88 39.07
N LYS A 24 8.13 -1.73 39.79
CA LYS A 24 6.92 -2.52 39.55
C LYS A 24 6.50 -2.21 38.12
N PHE A 25 6.92 -3.04 37.18
CA PHE A 25 6.28 -3.14 35.89
C PHE A 25 4.88 -3.67 36.17
N THR A 26 3.92 -2.77 36.28
CA THR A 26 2.52 -3.14 36.13
C THR A 26 2.41 -3.81 34.77
N LEU A 27 2.15 -5.12 34.76
CA LEU A 27 1.69 -5.83 33.58
C LEU A 27 0.32 -5.25 33.25
N TYR A 28 0.31 -4.18 32.45
CA TYR A 28 -0.92 -3.60 31.94
C TYR A 28 -1.57 -4.61 30.98
N ASN A 29 -2.90 -4.71 31.00
CA ASN A 29 -3.67 -5.59 30.13
C ASN A 29 -3.38 -5.29 28.64
N ILE A 30 -2.52 -6.11 28.02
CA ILE A 30 -2.17 -6.14 26.58
C ILE A 30 -3.32 -6.79 25.77
N GLU A 31 -4.54 -6.91 26.31
CA GLU A 31 -5.65 -7.64 25.65
C GLU A 31 -6.49 -6.81 24.66
N GLN A 32 -6.15 -5.55 24.40
CA GLN A 32 -6.89 -4.69 23.46
C GLN A 32 -6.26 -4.59 22.05
N PHE A 33 -5.41 -5.52 21.64
CA PHE A 33 -5.00 -5.59 20.23
C PHE A 33 -6.06 -6.32 19.42
N SER A 34 -6.72 -5.58 18.50
CA SER A 34 -7.53 -6.04 17.36
C SER A 34 -7.75 -7.57 17.30
N SER A 35 -8.81 -8.05 17.95
CA SER A 35 -9.17 -9.48 18.01
C SER A 35 -10.05 -9.94 16.84
N GLY A 36 -10.09 -9.18 15.74
CA GLY A 36 -10.86 -9.53 14.54
C GLY A 36 -10.54 -10.94 14.02
N PRO A 37 -11.54 -11.69 13.49
CA PRO A 37 -11.31 -13.04 13.01
C PRO A 37 -10.23 -13.03 11.92
N VAL A 38 -9.38 -14.07 11.88
CA VAL A 38 -8.54 -14.31 10.70
C VAL A 38 -9.49 -14.58 9.56
N LEU A 39 -9.62 -13.61 8.67
CA LEU A 39 -10.33 -13.85 7.43
C LEU A 39 -9.45 -14.80 6.64
N ARG A 40 -9.90 -16.07 6.56
CA ARG A 40 -9.41 -16.95 5.50
C ARG A 40 -9.62 -16.17 4.23
N VAL A 41 -8.52 -15.88 3.54
CA VAL A 41 -8.61 -15.38 2.18
C VAL A 41 -9.41 -16.45 1.47
N GLN A 42 -10.69 -16.19 1.18
CA GLN A 42 -11.39 -17.00 0.21
C GLN A 42 -10.58 -16.74 -1.05
N HIS A 43 -9.70 -17.69 -1.40
CA HIS A 43 -8.97 -17.66 -2.64
C HIS A 43 -10.04 -17.70 -3.72
N LEU A 44 -10.46 -16.53 -4.17
CA LEU A 44 -11.35 -16.34 -5.31
C LEU A 44 -10.56 -16.63 -6.60
N VAL A 45 -9.77 -17.68 -6.58
CA VAL A 45 -9.22 -18.29 -7.77
C VAL A 45 -10.36 -19.16 -8.28
N LYS A 46 -11.30 -18.54 -9.00
CA LYS A 46 -11.98 -19.32 -10.03
C LYS A 46 -10.86 -19.85 -10.90
N ASP A 47 -10.72 -21.17 -11.00
CA ASP A 47 -9.78 -21.81 -11.92
C ASP A 47 -9.83 -21.02 -13.23
N SER A 48 -8.70 -20.44 -13.62
CA SER A 48 -8.66 -19.73 -14.89
C SER A 48 -9.00 -20.78 -15.93
N SER A 49 -10.08 -20.60 -16.70
CA SER A 49 -10.49 -21.57 -17.72
C SER A 49 -9.44 -21.81 -18.82
N ASN A 50 -8.33 -21.06 -18.77
CA ASN A 50 -7.22 -21.12 -19.70
C ASN A 50 -5.98 -21.70 -18.99
N LEU A 51 -5.49 -22.83 -19.49
CA LEU A 51 -4.23 -23.42 -19.04
C LEU A 51 -3.06 -22.86 -19.85
N SER A 52 -1.92 -22.69 -19.20
CA SER A 52 -0.64 -22.42 -19.85
C SER A 52 -0.21 -23.63 -20.68
N THR A 53 0.57 -23.40 -21.74
CA THR A 53 1.23 -24.46 -22.50
C THR A 53 2.61 -24.82 -21.93
N CYS A 54 3.07 -24.08 -20.92
CA CYS A 54 4.33 -24.36 -20.24
C CYS A 54 4.16 -25.49 -19.22
N GLU A 55 5.25 -26.16 -18.88
CA GLU A 55 5.29 -27.23 -17.89
C GLU A 55 6.10 -26.78 -16.67
N VAL A 56 5.87 -27.39 -15.51
CA VAL A 56 6.67 -27.13 -14.31
C VAL A 56 7.16 -28.42 -13.69
N VAL A 57 8.42 -28.43 -13.29
CA VAL A 57 9.10 -29.59 -12.72
C VAL A 57 9.93 -29.19 -11.49
N GLY A 58 10.24 -30.17 -10.64
CA GLY A 58 11.13 -30.02 -9.49
C GLY A 58 10.51 -30.53 -8.19
N GLU A 59 11.35 -31.07 -7.31
CA GLU A 59 10.93 -31.60 -6.00
C GLU A 59 10.24 -30.53 -5.13
N GLY A 60 10.67 -29.28 -5.29
CA GLY A 60 10.06 -28.11 -4.63
C GLY A 60 8.61 -27.84 -5.03
N LEU A 61 7.98 -28.63 -5.89
CA LEU A 61 6.53 -28.56 -6.12
C LEU A 61 5.73 -29.22 -4.99
N HIS A 62 6.30 -30.24 -4.35
CA HIS A 62 5.58 -31.10 -3.43
C HIS A 62 6.20 -31.17 -2.04
N ARG A 63 7.51 -30.96 -1.94
CA ARG A 63 8.24 -31.06 -0.67
C ARG A 63 9.28 -29.96 -0.55
N ALA A 64 9.35 -29.38 0.64
CA ALA A 64 10.42 -28.46 1.03
C ALA A 64 10.73 -28.64 2.52
N GLU A 65 11.81 -28.05 2.99
CA GLU A 65 12.19 -28.05 4.41
C GLU A 65 12.40 -26.62 4.91
N VAL A 66 11.95 -26.34 6.14
CA VAL A 66 12.12 -25.04 6.80
C VAL A 66 13.59 -24.66 6.84
N GLY A 67 13.90 -23.44 6.37
CA GLY A 67 15.27 -22.92 6.33
C GLY A 67 16.16 -23.49 5.21
N VAL A 68 15.65 -24.42 4.40
CA VAL A 68 16.37 -25.02 3.27
C VAL A 68 15.86 -24.44 1.95
N THR A 69 16.79 -24.00 1.11
CA THR A 69 16.47 -23.51 -0.24
C THR A 69 15.87 -24.63 -1.08
N SER A 70 14.66 -24.41 -1.56
CA SER A 70 13.96 -25.27 -2.51
C SER A 70 13.83 -24.57 -3.84
N SER A 71 13.73 -25.34 -4.92
CA SER A 71 13.58 -24.79 -6.27
C SER A 71 12.58 -25.56 -7.12
N ILE A 72 11.95 -24.83 -8.04
CA ILE A 72 11.14 -25.38 -9.13
C ILE A 72 11.58 -24.73 -10.43
N THR A 73 11.35 -25.42 -11.54
CA THR A 73 11.73 -24.94 -12.86
C THR A 73 10.53 -25.00 -13.78
N VAL A 74 10.17 -23.86 -14.35
CA VAL A 74 9.16 -23.76 -15.41
C VAL A 74 9.85 -23.99 -16.75
N ILE A 75 9.42 -24.99 -17.49
CA ILE A 75 9.88 -25.30 -18.85
C ILE A 75 8.97 -24.55 -19.83
N LEU A 76 9.61 -23.79 -20.69
CA LEU A 76 8.96 -22.82 -21.56
C LEU A 76 8.57 -23.49 -22.87
N ASP A 77 7.36 -23.23 -23.33
CA ASP A 77 6.92 -23.65 -24.67
C ASP A 77 7.86 -23.04 -25.73
N PRO A 78 8.50 -23.85 -26.60
CA PRO A 78 9.38 -23.35 -27.65
C PRO A 78 8.75 -22.26 -28.53
N MET A 79 7.44 -22.36 -28.78
CA MET A 79 6.69 -21.35 -29.56
C MET A 79 6.63 -19.99 -28.86
N ARG A 80 6.80 -19.97 -27.53
CA ARG A 80 6.74 -18.77 -26.68
C ARG A 80 8.10 -18.15 -26.38
N THR A 81 9.21 -18.81 -26.70
CA THR A 81 10.55 -18.29 -26.41
C THR A 81 10.86 -16.95 -27.09
N GLN A 82 10.13 -16.60 -28.15
CA GLN A 82 10.26 -15.29 -28.83
C GLN A 82 9.42 -14.18 -28.16
N ASP A 83 8.45 -14.55 -27.32
CA ASP A 83 7.48 -13.64 -26.69
C ASP A 83 7.77 -13.38 -25.20
N PHE A 84 8.97 -13.67 -24.71
CA PHE A 84 9.37 -13.44 -23.31
C PHE A 84 9.13 -12.03 -22.79
N GLN A 85 9.02 -11.06 -23.68
CA GLN A 85 8.72 -9.68 -23.32
C GLN A 85 7.23 -9.43 -23.04
N GLN A 86 6.33 -10.37 -23.37
CA GLN A 86 4.87 -10.21 -23.31
C GLN A 86 4.22 -10.93 -22.13
N PHE A 87 4.93 -11.84 -21.46
CA PHE A 87 4.41 -12.61 -20.32
C PHE A 87 5.51 -12.92 -19.30
N PHE A 88 5.12 -13.39 -18.12
CA PHE A 88 6.02 -13.79 -17.05
C PHE A 88 5.38 -14.85 -16.15
N PHE A 89 6.16 -15.40 -15.23
CA PHE A 89 5.67 -16.37 -14.25
C PHE A 89 5.62 -15.83 -12.84
N SER A 90 4.63 -16.30 -12.10
CA SER A 90 4.43 -16.02 -10.69
C SER A 90 4.32 -17.32 -9.92
N VAL A 91 5.01 -17.41 -8.79
CA VAL A 91 4.99 -18.58 -7.91
C VAL A 91 4.64 -18.12 -6.50
N LEU A 92 3.56 -18.65 -5.92
CA LEU A 92 3.10 -18.33 -4.57
C LEU A 92 2.79 -19.58 -3.78
N ALA A 93 3.35 -19.70 -2.59
CA ALA A 93 2.90 -20.68 -1.62
C ALA A 93 1.91 -20.01 -0.66
N VAL A 94 0.70 -20.54 -0.59
CA VAL A 94 -0.36 -20.03 0.30
C VAL A 94 -0.76 -21.10 1.29
N GLY A 95 -0.52 -20.84 2.57
CA GLY A 95 -0.98 -21.67 3.68
C GLY A 95 -2.05 -20.96 4.51
N GLU A 96 -2.58 -21.65 5.53
CA GLU A 96 -3.66 -21.11 6.37
C GLU A 96 -3.26 -19.81 7.09
N ASP A 97 -2.04 -19.77 7.62
CA ASP A 97 -1.56 -18.68 8.46
C ASP A 97 -0.35 -17.92 7.86
N HIS A 98 0.14 -18.35 6.70
CA HIS A 98 1.40 -17.87 6.13
C HIS A 98 1.36 -17.88 4.60
N ILE A 99 1.82 -16.79 3.96
CA ILE A 99 1.96 -16.69 2.51
C ILE A 99 3.35 -16.16 2.16
N PHE A 100 4.05 -16.87 1.28
CA PHE A 100 5.38 -16.48 0.82
C PHE A 100 5.55 -16.67 -0.70
N PRO A 101 6.22 -15.74 -1.40
CA PRO A 101 6.51 -15.87 -2.82
C PRO A 101 7.83 -16.59 -3.08
N ALA A 102 7.93 -17.30 -4.21
CA ALA A 102 9.23 -17.73 -4.73
C ALA A 102 9.83 -16.65 -5.64
N LYS A 103 11.15 -16.53 -5.59
CA LYS A 103 11.91 -15.55 -6.36
C LYS A 103 12.48 -16.20 -7.62
N PRO A 104 12.30 -15.60 -8.81
CA PRO A 104 12.97 -16.09 -10.01
C PRO A 104 14.47 -15.88 -9.88
N GLN A 105 15.25 -16.85 -10.36
CA GLN A 105 16.67 -16.65 -10.64
C GLN A 105 16.83 -15.72 -11.86
N PRO A 106 17.97 -15.04 -12.02
CA PRO A 106 18.26 -14.31 -13.25
C PRO A 106 18.16 -15.26 -14.44
N VAL A 107 17.37 -14.88 -15.43
CA VAL A 107 17.18 -15.66 -16.65
C VAL A 107 17.76 -14.86 -17.83
N PHE A 108 18.08 -15.53 -18.94
CA PHE A 108 18.62 -14.91 -20.16
C PHE A 108 17.55 -14.84 -21.26
N SER A 109 17.71 -13.94 -22.23
CA SER A 109 16.72 -13.70 -23.30
C SER A 109 16.42 -14.90 -24.20
N ASN A 110 17.27 -15.93 -24.17
CA ASN A 110 17.13 -17.18 -24.93
C ASN A 110 16.83 -18.40 -24.03
N ALA A 111 16.44 -18.17 -22.77
CA ALA A 111 16.21 -19.25 -21.85
C ALA A 111 15.01 -20.10 -22.28
N THR A 112 15.16 -21.41 -22.15
CA THR A 112 14.09 -22.40 -22.32
C THR A 112 13.51 -22.85 -20.97
N ASN A 113 14.09 -22.37 -19.88
CA ASN A 113 13.64 -22.62 -18.53
C ASN A 113 13.73 -21.37 -17.64
N VAL A 114 12.86 -21.29 -16.63
CA VAL A 114 12.89 -20.27 -15.57
C VAL A 114 12.89 -20.98 -14.23
N THR A 115 13.98 -20.85 -13.48
CA THR A 115 14.09 -21.44 -12.14
C THR A 115 13.63 -20.44 -11.08
N PHE A 116 12.74 -20.89 -10.20
CA PHE A 116 12.32 -20.17 -9.02
C PHE A 116 12.93 -20.81 -7.78
N THR A 117 13.30 -19.98 -6.80
CA THR A 117 13.84 -20.42 -5.51
C THR A 117 13.08 -19.79 -4.37
N TYR A 118 12.90 -20.54 -3.29
CA TYR A 118 12.29 -20.06 -2.05
C TYR A 118 12.89 -20.78 -0.85
N VAL A 119 12.77 -20.17 0.33
CA VAL A 119 13.23 -20.72 1.61
C VAL A 119 12.06 -20.61 2.59
N PRO A 120 11.29 -21.69 2.83
CA PRO A 120 10.17 -21.63 3.76
C PRO A 120 10.64 -21.32 5.18
N THR A 121 9.89 -20.48 5.88
CA THR A 121 10.17 -20.11 7.28
C THR A 121 9.32 -20.88 8.28
N LEU A 122 8.25 -21.52 7.83
CA LEU A 122 7.27 -22.22 8.66
C LEU A 122 6.86 -23.56 8.02
N PRO A 123 6.69 -24.62 8.83
CA PRO A 123 6.21 -25.91 8.34
C PRO A 123 4.69 -25.84 8.12
N GLY A 124 4.19 -26.74 7.27
CA GLY A 124 2.77 -26.84 7.00
C GLY A 124 2.45 -27.29 5.60
N GLU A 125 1.16 -27.33 5.30
CA GLU A 125 0.64 -27.57 3.97
C GLU A 125 0.33 -26.23 3.29
N TYR A 126 0.76 -26.09 2.04
CA TYR A 126 0.61 -24.90 1.22
C TYR A 126 0.04 -25.27 -0.14
N ASP A 127 -0.86 -24.45 -0.65
CA ASP A 127 -1.23 -24.44 -2.06
C ASP A 127 -0.17 -23.62 -2.82
N LEU A 128 0.62 -24.30 -3.64
CA LEU A 128 1.67 -23.69 -4.47
C LEU A 128 1.11 -23.36 -5.86
N TYR A 129 0.76 -22.10 -6.06
CA TYR A 129 0.30 -21.56 -7.34
C TYR A 129 1.48 -21.29 -8.26
N VAL A 130 1.40 -21.77 -9.51
CA VAL A 130 2.34 -21.47 -10.59
C VAL A 130 1.56 -20.96 -11.80
N GLU A 131 1.77 -19.70 -12.14
CA GLU A 131 0.90 -18.98 -13.07
C GLU A 131 1.70 -18.20 -14.11
N GLU A 132 1.22 -18.27 -15.35
CA GLU A 132 1.65 -17.47 -16.48
C GLU A 132 0.73 -16.25 -16.63
N ILE A 133 1.30 -15.06 -16.71
CA ILE A 133 0.53 -13.82 -16.70
C ILE A 133 0.96 -12.94 -17.88
N PHE A 134 -0.02 -12.35 -18.57
CA PHE A 134 0.14 -11.67 -19.86
C PHE A 134 -0.09 -10.17 -19.78
N GLN A 135 0.55 -9.46 -20.72
CA GLN A 135 0.33 -8.03 -20.95
C GLN A 135 -1.03 -7.67 -21.56
N ARG A 136 -1.75 -8.65 -22.11
CA ARG A 136 -3.04 -8.49 -22.79
C ARG A 136 -3.94 -9.67 -22.45
N PRO A 137 -5.27 -9.57 -22.64
CA PRO A 137 -6.16 -10.71 -22.46
C PRO A 137 -5.72 -11.91 -23.34
N PRO A 138 -5.78 -13.16 -22.84
CA PRO A 138 -6.17 -13.53 -21.48
C PRO A 138 -5.06 -13.20 -20.48
N TRP A 139 -5.38 -12.40 -19.46
CA TRP A 139 -4.40 -11.80 -18.55
C TRP A 139 -3.62 -12.81 -17.72
N GLN A 140 -4.13 -14.03 -17.53
CA GLN A 140 -3.55 -15.03 -16.63
C GLN A 140 -3.98 -16.43 -17.03
N LYS A 141 -3.05 -17.38 -16.84
CA LYS A 141 -3.22 -18.81 -17.05
C LYS A 141 -2.50 -19.58 -15.96
N GLN A 142 -3.10 -20.65 -15.46
CA GLN A 142 -2.41 -21.57 -14.56
C GLN A 142 -1.58 -22.57 -15.35
N VAL A 143 -0.39 -22.90 -14.85
CA VAL A 143 0.38 -24.03 -15.37
C VAL A 143 -0.37 -25.33 -15.03
N PRO A 144 -0.44 -26.32 -15.95
CA PRO A 144 -1.11 -27.58 -15.67
C PRO A 144 -0.66 -28.20 -14.33
N GLY A 145 -1.62 -28.53 -13.48
CA GLY A 145 -1.38 -29.08 -12.14
C GLY A 145 -1.35 -28.05 -11.00
N SER A 146 -1.32 -26.74 -11.30
CA SER A 146 -1.45 -25.69 -10.29
C SER A 146 -2.90 -25.56 -9.79
N PRO A 147 -3.14 -25.33 -8.48
CA PRO A 147 -2.14 -25.31 -7.41
C PRO A 147 -1.62 -26.71 -7.06
N PHE A 148 -0.33 -26.80 -6.75
CA PHE A 148 0.30 -28.02 -6.25
C PHE A 148 0.22 -28.07 -4.73
N LEU A 149 -0.07 -29.23 -4.15
CA LEU A 149 0.06 -29.42 -2.70
C LEU A 149 1.55 -29.48 -2.34
N LEU A 150 2.05 -28.44 -1.67
CA LEU A 150 3.40 -28.35 -1.15
C LEU A 150 3.39 -28.63 0.36
N VAL A 151 4.12 -29.67 0.78
CA VAL A 151 4.33 -30.00 2.19
C VAL A 151 5.70 -29.49 2.63
N VAL A 152 5.71 -28.48 3.49
CA VAL A 152 6.94 -27.97 4.11
C VAL A 152 7.19 -28.71 5.42
N GLN A 153 8.25 -29.51 5.43
CA GLN A 153 8.72 -30.23 6.60
C GLN A 153 9.57 -29.32 7.47
N GLY A 154 9.53 -29.53 8.78
CA GLY A 154 10.37 -28.85 9.74
C GLY A 154 10.29 -29.58 11.06
N HIS A 155 11.15 -29.25 12.02
CA HIS A 155 10.98 -29.77 13.37
C HIS A 155 9.56 -29.42 13.85
N HIS A 156 8.81 -30.46 14.22
CA HIS A 156 7.37 -30.44 14.50
C HIS A 156 6.95 -29.48 15.63
N GLU A 157 7.92 -28.90 16.32
CA GLU A 157 7.76 -27.89 17.36
C GLU A 157 8.51 -26.62 16.96
N LEU A 158 8.20 -26.05 15.81
CA LEU A 158 8.44 -24.63 15.63
C LEU A 158 7.51 -23.95 16.65
N ASP A 159 8.08 -23.68 17.83
CA ASP A 159 7.35 -23.10 18.94
C ASP A 159 6.79 -21.75 18.46
N ILE A 160 5.48 -21.73 18.21
CA ILE A 160 4.77 -20.54 17.78
C ILE A 160 5.02 -19.42 18.77
N ASP A 161 5.19 -19.73 20.06
CA ASP A 161 5.51 -18.75 21.08
C ASP A 161 6.96 -18.23 20.93
N ASP A 162 7.93 -19.07 20.55
CA ASP A 162 9.27 -18.59 20.19
C ASP A 162 9.24 -17.67 18.95
N PHE A 163 8.46 -18.01 17.92
CA PHE A 163 8.30 -17.15 16.75
C PHE A 163 7.71 -15.80 17.15
N LYS A 164 6.65 -15.78 17.97
CA LYS A 164 6.05 -14.55 18.51
C LYS A 164 7.04 -13.73 19.32
N VAL A 165 7.82 -14.39 20.19
CA VAL A 165 8.86 -13.74 21.01
C VAL A 165 9.94 -13.13 20.13
N ARG A 166 10.34 -13.80 19.04
CA ARG A 166 11.28 -13.25 18.06
C ARG A 166 10.70 -12.03 17.35
N THR A 167 9.45 -12.10 16.90
CA THR A 167 8.75 -10.97 16.28
C THR A 167 8.63 -9.78 17.24
N ASP A 168 8.32 -10.01 18.52
CA ASP A 168 8.23 -8.97 19.55
C ASP A 168 9.57 -8.32 19.92
N LYS A 169 10.68 -8.93 19.52
CA LYS A 169 12.03 -8.36 19.66
C LYS A 169 12.42 -7.51 18.46
N LEU A 170 11.71 -7.60 17.34
CA LEU A 170 12.01 -6.79 16.16
C LEU A 170 11.70 -5.31 16.43
N PRO A 171 12.55 -4.39 15.94
CA PRO A 171 12.28 -2.97 16.01
C PRO A 171 11.05 -2.62 15.18
N SER A 172 10.47 -1.46 15.48
CA SER A 172 9.44 -0.84 14.63
C SER A 172 9.98 -0.63 13.21
N CYS A 173 9.18 -0.93 12.19
CA CYS A 173 9.57 -0.62 10.81
C CYS A 173 9.67 0.89 10.54
N GLN A 174 9.11 1.73 11.42
CA GLN A 174 9.21 3.18 11.30
C GLN A 174 10.63 3.70 11.54
N ILE A 175 11.43 3.01 12.36
CA ILE A 175 12.77 3.48 12.80
C ILE A 175 13.95 2.89 12.04
N ILE A 176 13.72 1.86 11.21
CA ILE A 176 14.82 1.22 10.50
C ILE A 176 15.25 2.03 9.28
N SER A 177 16.54 1.99 8.96
CA SER A 177 17.04 2.63 7.75
C SER A 177 16.40 2.01 6.50
N GLN A 178 15.90 2.89 5.63
CA GLN A 178 15.27 2.55 4.35
C GLN A 178 16.24 2.71 3.17
N GLU A 179 17.54 2.90 3.44
CA GLU A 179 18.58 3.00 2.40
C GLU A 179 18.75 1.72 1.59
N ASP A 180 18.49 0.57 2.22
CA ASP A 180 18.51 -0.73 1.61
C ASP A 180 17.07 -1.17 1.26
N PRO A 181 16.67 -1.21 -0.03
CA PRO A 181 15.31 -1.58 -0.43
C PRO A 181 14.90 -2.99 0.02
N SER A 182 15.85 -3.85 0.41
CA SER A 182 15.53 -5.17 0.96
C SER A 182 14.92 -5.11 2.37
N TRP A 183 14.80 -3.93 2.99
CA TRP A 183 14.19 -3.76 4.30
C TRP A 183 12.74 -4.26 4.35
N VAL A 184 12.01 -4.18 3.24
CA VAL A 184 10.65 -4.73 3.11
C VAL A 184 10.63 -6.18 2.60
N GLU A 185 11.75 -6.89 2.51
CA GLU A 185 11.68 -8.33 2.25
C GLU A 185 11.05 -9.05 3.43
N GLY A 186 9.96 -9.76 3.16
CA GLY A 186 9.14 -10.39 4.18
C GLY A 186 8.04 -11.26 3.60
N GLU A 187 7.16 -11.66 4.50
CA GLU A 187 6.09 -12.62 4.24
C GLU A 187 4.80 -12.10 4.87
N TRP A 188 3.65 -12.57 4.38
CA TRP A 188 2.38 -12.28 5.04
C TRP A 188 2.06 -13.36 6.04
N VAL A 189 1.75 -12.95 7.27
CA VAL A 189 1.40 -13.86 8.37
C VAL A 189 0.11 -13.42 9.03
N THR A 190 -0.56 -14.36 9.69
CA THR A 190 -1.72 -14.04 10.52
C THR A 190 -1.30 -13.70 11.95
N ARG A 191 -2.25 -13.16 12.71
CA ARG A 191 -2.13 -12.94 14.16
C ARG A 191 -1.74 -14.18 14.97
N LYS A 192 -1.96 -15.40 14.43
CA LYS A 192 -1.57 -16.63 15.15
C LYS A 192 -0.06 -16.73 15.28
N LEU A 193 0.67 -16.15 14.33
CA LEU A 193 2.13 -16.17 14.24
C LEU A 193 2.74 -14.83 14.67
N LEU A 194 2.03 -13.71 14.54
CA LEU A 194 2.59 -12.43 14.96
C LEU A 194 2.75 -12.32 16.49
N GLY A 195 3.85 -11.70 16.93
CA GLY A 195 4.04 -11.20 18.29
C GLY A 195 2.94 -10.24 18.76
N ARG A 196 2.89 -10.00 20.08
CA ARG A 196 1.79 -9.25 20.74
C ARG A 196 1.96 -7.73 20.69
N LYS A 197 3.16 -7.21 20.42
CA LYS A 197 3.46 -5.77 20.61
C LYS A 197 2.95 -4.86 19.50
N ARG A 198 2.94 -5.35 18.26
CA ARG A 198 2.84 -4.50 17.06
C ARG A 198 1.46 -4.52 16.39
N GLY A 199 0.57 -5.42 16.81
CA GLY A 199 -0.81 -5.53 16.31
C GLY A 199 -0.93 -6.09 14.90
N VAL A 200 -2.16 -6.33 14.44
CA VAL A 200 -2.48 -6.85 13.10
C VAL A 200 -3.51 -5.96 12.42
N LEU A 201 -3.55 -6.00 11.08
CA LEU A 201 -4.61 -5.34 10.31
C LEU A 201 -5.98 -5.90 10.70
N ARG A 202 -7.05 -5.19 10.34
CA ARG A 202 -8.42 -5.59 10.67
C ARG A 202 -8.83 -6.96 10.09
N SER A 203 -8.14 -7.42 9.05
CA SER A 203 -8.33 -8.76 8.46
C SER A 203 -7.67 -9.90 9.25
N GLY A 204 -6.88 -9.57 10.29
CA GLY A 204 -6.06 -10.52 11.03
C GLY A 204 -4.72 -10.86 10.37
N TRP A 205 -4.43 -10.27 9.21
CA TRP A 205 -3.17 -10.42 8.48
C TRP A 205 -2.24 -9.23 8.73
N VAL A 206 -0.96 -9.44 8.49
CA VAL A 206 0.07 -8.40 8.54
C VAL A 206 1.25 -8.82 7.70
N PHE A 207 1.91 -7.86 7.06
CA PHE A 207 3.17 -8.13 6.38
C PHE A 207 4.32 -8.04 7.41
N GLN A 208 5.15 -9.07 7.47
CA GLN A 208 6.22 -9.20 8.44
C GLN A 208 7.57 -9.21 7.71
N PRO A 209 8.27 -8.06 7.62
CA PRO A 209 9.64 -8.02 7.14
C PRO A 209 10.59 -8.83 8.03
N LYS A 210 11.72 -9.26 7.47
CA LYS A 210 12.73 -10.01 8.21
C LYS A 210 13.44 -9.20 9.29
N ARG A 211 13.46 -7.86 9.16
CA ARG A 211 14.31 -6.96 9.95
C ARG A 211 13.55 -6.07 10.94
N CYS A 212 12.23 -5.98 10.81
CA CYS A 212 11.39 -5.11 11.62
C CYS A 212 9.95 -5.63 11.65
N SER A 213 9.13 -5.08 12.53
CA SER A 213 7.68 -5.32 12.55
C SER A 213 6.95 -3.98 12.45
N PHE A 214 5.92 -3.93 11.60
CA PHE A 214 5.15 -2.70 11.42
C PHE A 214 4.29 -2.41 12.64
N ASP A 215 4.34 -1.17 13.11
CA ASP A 215 3.36 -0.69 14.08
C ASP A 215 1.98 -0.56 13.42
N ILE A 216 0.99 -1.27 13.97
CA ILE A 216 -0.41 -1.12 13.61
C ILE A 216 -1.11 -0.22 14.63
N PHE A 217 -1.80 0.79 14.13
CA PHE A 217 -2.52 1.78 14.93
C PHE A 217 -4.01 1.43 14.98
N THR A 218 -4.53 1.41 16.19
CA THR A 218 -5.94 1.19 16.52
C THR A 218 -6.73 2.49 16.40
N LYS A 219 -8.07 2.41 16.48
CA LYS A 219 -8.93 3.61 16.51
C LYS A 219 -8.58 4.54 17.67
N ASP A 220 -8.30 3.98 18.85
CA ASP A 220 -7.94 4.76 20.02
C ASP A 220 -6.59 5.48 19.83
N ASP A 221 -5.63 4.84 19.15
CA ASP A 221 -4.37 5.50 18.79
C ASP A 221 -4.64 6.70 17.86
N ILE A 222 -5.54 6.54 16.89
CA ILE A 222 -5.92 7.61 15.96
C ILE A 222 -6.65 8.76 16.68
N GLU A 223 -7.53 8.46 17.63
CA GLU A 223 -8.18 9.46 18.50
C GLU A 223 -7.17 10.26 19.32
N ILE A 224 -6.17 9.58 19.91
CA ILE A 224 -5.08 10.24 20.65
C ILE A 224 -4.26 11.12 19.70
N ALA A 225 -3.93 10.63 18.52
CA ALA A 225 -3.18 11.39 17.53
C ALA A 225 -3.97 12.60 17.00
N ALA A 226 -5.28 12.49 16.84
CA ALA A 226 -6.16 13.61 16.47
C ALA A 226 -6.28 14.67 17.57
N ALA A 227 -6.15 14.28 18.84
CA ALA A 227 -6.12 15.19 19.98
C ALA A 227 -4.72 15.79 20.27
N SER A 228 -3.68 15.36 19.55
CA SER A 228 -2.33 15.94 19.59
C SER A 228 -2.38 17.45 19.41
N LYS A 229 -1.50 18.20 20.08
CA LYS A 229 -1.36 19.66 19.85
C LYS A 229 -0.71 20.01 18.51
N VAL A 230 0.02 19.05 17.92
CA VAL A 230 0.76 19.25 16.68
C VAL A 230 -0.04 18.60 15.55
N PRO A 231 -0.47 19.37 14.53
CA PRO A 231 -1.10 18.83 13.33
C PRO A 231 -0.20 17.82 12.64
N LYS A 232 -0.82 16.76 12.12
CA LYS A 232 -0.19 15.72 11.33
C LYS A 232 -0.88 15.56 10.01
N THR A 233 -0.14 15.75 8.93
CA THR A 233 -0.69 15.83 7.59
C THR A 233 -0.05 14.79 6.68
N ILE A 234 -0.87 13.95 6.04
CA ILE A 234 -0.44 12.94 5.07
C ILE A 234 -1.08 13.27 3.72
N ALA A 235 -0.26 13.53 2.71
CA ALA A 235 -0.72 13.80 1.34
C ALA A 235 -0.48 12.60 0.43
N ILE A 236 -1.53 12.16 -0.26
CA ILE A 236 -1.53 11.04 -1.21
C ILE A 236 -1.74 11.62 -2.62
N LEU A 237 -0.67 11.64 -3.40
CA LEU A 237 -0.63 12.22 -4.75
C LEU A 237 -0.52 11.10 -5.77
N GLY A 238 -1.63 10.71 -6.41
CA GLY A 238 -1.57 9.59 -7.34
C GLY A 238 -2.83 9.38 -8.15
N SER A 239 -3.05 8.16 -8.61
CA SER A 239 -4.22 7.78 -9.40
C SER A 239 -5.27 7.08 -8.55
N SER A 240 -6.27 6.47 -9.21
CA SER A 240 -7.25 5.58 -8.58
C SER A 240 -6.66 4.50 -7.67
N THR A 241 -5.45 4.02 -7.98
CA THR A 241 -4.73 3.04 -7.14
C THR A 241 -4.34 3.63 -5.79
N GLU A 242 -3.65 4.77 -5.80
CA GLU A 242 -3.18 5.43 -4.58
C GLU A 242 -4.32 6.06 -3.78
N ARG A 243 -5.42 6.45 -4.45
CA ARG A 243 -6.67 6.85 -3.79
C ARG A 243 -7.17 5.81 -2.78
N GLY A 244 -6.96 4.52 -3.04
CA GLY A 244 -7.27 3.46 -2.08
C GLY A 244 -6.56 3.62 -0.74
N ILE A 245 -5.33 4.13 -0.73
CA ILE A 245 -4.54 4.40 0.49
C ILE A 245 -5.16 5.55 1.27
N PHE A 246 -5.53 6.64 0.58
CA PHE A 246 -6.27 7.75 1.18
C PHE A 246 -7.58 7.28 1.80
N LEU A 247 -8.38 6.52 1.05
CA LEU A 247 -9.64 5.96 1.54
C LEU A 247 -9.43 5.02 2.74
N SER A 248 -8.31 4.30 2.78
CA SER A 248 -7.94 3.45 3.93
C SER A 248 -7.59 4.29 5.17
N LEU A 249 -6.89 5.41 5.00
CA LEU A 249 -6.62 6.34 6.10
C LEU A 249 -7.92 6.94 6.67
N VAL A 250 -8.82 7.41 5.79
CA VAL A 250 -10.14 7.92 6.17
C VAL A 250 -10.95 6.86 6.91
N ASP A 251 -11.01 5.65 6.35
CA ASP A 251 -11.70 4.50 6.94
C ASP A 251 -11.13 4.11 8.32
N LEU A 252 -9.80 4.11 8.49
CA LEU A 252 -9.18 3.88 9.79
C LEU A 252 -9.54 4.98 10.81
N ALA A 253 -9.67 6.23 10.36
CA ALA A 253 -10.02 7.34 11.23
C ALA A 253 -11.50 7.39 11.62
N LEU A 254 -12.41 6.93 10.77
CA LEU A 254 -13.86 6.97 11.02
C LEU A 254 -14.32 5.88 12.02
N ARG A 255 -15.30 6.24 12.85
CA ARG A 255 -16.07 5.28 13.67
C ARG A 255 -17.09 4.56 12.80
N LYS A 256 -17.66 3.46 13.31
CA LYS A 256 -18.57 2.62 12.53
C LYS A 256 -19.80 3.41 12.07
N GLU A 257 -20.36 4.21 12.96
CA GLU A 257 -21.56 5.03 12.74
C GLU A 257 -21.30 6.15 11.73
N GLU A 258 -20.07 6.67 11.68
CA GLU A 258 -19.69 7.76 10.78
C GLU A 258 -19.45 7.30 9.33
N LYS A 259 -19.38 5.98 9.12
CA LYS A 259 -19.15 5.35 7.81
C LYS A 259 -20.44 5.01 7.06
N ILE A 260 -21.61 5.21 7.67
CA ILE A 260 -22.91 4.80 7.08
C ILE A 260 -23.08 5.33 5.66
N HIS A 261 -22.57 6.54 5.37
CA HIS A 261 -22.66 7.18 4.06
C HIS A 261 -21.31 7.26 3.33
N LEU A 262 -20.30 6.47 3.74
CA LEU A 262 -18.96 6.56 3.16
C LEU A 262 -18.98 6.33 1.65
N VAL A 263 -19.70 5.32 1.16
CA VAL A 263 -19.81 4.99 -0.28
C VAL A 263 -20.49 6.12 -1.07
N GLU A 264 -21.53 6.74 -0.50
CA GLU A 264 -22.28 7.81 -1.17
C GLU A 264 -21.68 9.21 -0.97
N SER A 265 -20.66 9.33 -0.12
CA SER A 265 -20.04 10.61 0.25
C SER A 265 -19.25 11.25 -0.89
N ASP A 266 -19.00 12.56 -0.76
CA ASP A 266 -18.15 13.30 -1.67
C ASP A 266 -16.74 12.67 -1.73
N LEU A 267 -16.17 12.23 -0.61
CA LEU A 267 -14.85 11.59 -0.58
C LEU A 267 -14.76 10.33 -1.45
N ALA A 268 -15.80 9.49 -1.41
CA ALA A 268 -15.85 8.25 -2.19
C ALA A 268 -16.23 8.47 -3.66
N LYS A 269 -16.85 9.59 -4.01
CA LYS A 269 -17.16 9.95 -5.41
C LYS A 269 -16.14 10.89 -6.04
N CYS A 270 -15.33 11.58 -5.24
CA CYS A 270 -14.41 12.58 -5.73
C CYS A 270 -13.21 12.00 -6.47
N TRP A 271 -12.94 12.56 -7.64
CA TRP A 271 -11.84 12.15 -8.52
C TRP A 271 -10.80 13.25 -8.76
N GLY A 272 -10.89 14.37 -8.03
CA GLY A 272 -9.99 15.52 -8.13
C GLY A 272 -9.17 15.70 -6.85
N PHE A 273 -9.50 16.72 -6.08
CA PHE A 273 -8.93 17.01 -4.77
C PHE A 273 -9.90 16.60 -3.66
N SER A 274 -9.39 15.96 -2.62
CA SER A 274 -10.13 15.69 -1.39
C SER A 274 -9.25 15.83 -0.17
N GLU A 275 -9.83 16.38 0.88
CA GLU A 275 -9.19 16.52 2.17
C GLU A 275 -10.17 16.05 3.25
N PHE A 276 -9.65 15.21 4.14
CA PHE A 276 -10.33 14.75 5.33
C PHE A 276 -9.53 15.18 6.54
N GLN A 277 -10.19 15.85 7.48
CA GLN A 277 -9.60 16.27 8.73
C GLN A 277 -10.41 15.72 9.91
N PHE A 278 -9.71 15.12 10.85
CA PHE A 278 -10.23 14.73 12.14
C PHE A 278 -9.31 15.28 13.24
N GLY A 279 -9.78 16.31 13.94
CA GLY A 279 -8.95 17.06 14.90
C GLY A 279 -7.69 17.62 14.22
N ASN A 280 -6.54 17.21 14.73
CA ASN A 280 -5.22 17.55 14.20
C ASN A 280 -4.63 16.49 13.25
N LEU A 281 -5.40 15.47 12.84
CA LEU A 281 -5.01 14.56 11.75
C LEU A 281 -5.65 14.98 10.43
N HIS A 282 -4.83 15.20 9.42
CA HIS A 282 -5.23 15.70 8.10
C HIS A 282 -4.76 14.71 7.03
N PHE A 283 -5.67 14.29 6.16
CA PHE A 283 -5.37 13.44 5.01
C PHE A 283 -5.76 14.18 3.75
N ILE A 284 -4.85 14.26 2.79
CA ILE A 284 -5.06 14.92 1.51
C ILE A 284 -4.94 13.88 0.41
N TYR A 285 -5.81 13.95 -0.59
CA TYR A 285 -5.72 13.24 -1.85
C TYR A 285 -5.82 14.22 -3.01
N GLN A 286 -4.96 14.04 -4.01
CA GLN A 286 -5.04 14.71 -5.30
C GLN A 286 -4.81 13.67 -6.40
N ASP A 287 -5.71 13.65 -7.40
CA ASP A 287 -5.41 12.91 -8.63
C ASP A 287 -4.19 13.57 -9.30
N PHE A 288 -3.05 12.88 -9.25
CA PHE A 288 -1.73 13.41 -9.55
C PHE A 288 -1.01 12.49 -10.53
N ARG A 289 -1.57 12.32 -11.73
CA ARG A 289 -1.06 11.40 -12.75
C ARG A 289 0.09 12.01 -13.57
N VAL A 290 1.00 12.72 -12.92
CA VAL A 290 2.16 13.38 -13.57
C VAL A 290 3.02 12.43 -14.38
N TYR A 291 3.05 11.14 -14.04
CA TYR A 291 3.70 10.09 -14.83
C TYR A 291 3.16 9.93 -16.27
N ARG A 292 1.99 10.51 -16.57
CA ARG A 292 1.40 10.55 -17.91
C ARG A 292 1.76 11.82 -18.69
N ALA A 293 2.36 12.83 -18.03
CA ALA A 293 2.91 13.97 -18.74
C ALA A 293 3.99 13.47 -19.71
N ARG A 294 4.07 14.06 -20.91
CA ARG A 294 5.15 13.75 -21.85
C ARG A 294 6.48 14.17 -21.23
N ASP A 295 7.55 13.44 -21.56
CA ASP A 295 8.90 13.81 -21.14
C ASP A 295 9.21 15.24 -21.59
N LEU A 296 9.24 16.17 -20.63
CA LEU A 296 9.55 17.58 -20.85
C LEU A 296 10.96 17.78 -21.46
N TYR A 297 11.83 16.77 -21.36
CA TYR A 297 13.18 16.76 -21.93
C TYR A 297 13.26 16.20 -23.36
N ALA A 298 12.18 15.66 -23.93
CA ALA A 298 12.16 15.16 -25.30
C ALA A 298 11.88 16.26 -26.35
N GLU A 299 11.57 17.48 -25.92
CA GLU A 299 11.26 18.60 -26.81
C GLU A 299 12.52 19.34 -27.29
N GLY A 300 13.27 18.66 -28.16
CA GLY A 300 14.28 19.25 -29.04
C GLY A 300 13.90 19.19 -30.53
N SER A 301 12.70 18.70 -30.87
CA SER A 301 12.30 18.42 -32.25
C SER A 301 10.99 19.14 -32.61
N ILE A 302 11.14 20.27 -33.32
CA ILE A 302 10.06 21.04 -33.96
C ILE A 302 9.51 20.22 -35.14
N ARG A 303 8.69 19.21 -34.86
CA ARG A 303 7.82 18.54 -35.84
C ARG A 303 6.49 18.26 -35.20
N GLY A 304 5.50 19.11 -35.48
CA GLY A 304 4.07 18.93 -35.23
C GLY A 304 3.66 18.41 -33.84
N VAL A 305 2.93 19.21 -33.06
CA VAL A 305 2.44 18.75 -31.76
C VAL A 305 1.29 17.77 -31.99
N ASN A 306 1.54 16.48 -31.75
CA ASN A 306 0.46 15.47 -31.70
C ASN A 306 -0.42 15.77 -30.50
N VAL A 307 -1.69 16.09 -30.74
CA VAL A 307 -2.72 16.33 -29.73
C VAL A 307 -3.67 15.15 -29.69
N THR A 308 -3.97 14.69 -28.49
CA THR A 308 -5.01 13.69 -28.22
C THR A 308 -6.15 14.37 -27.47
N CYS A 309 -7.36 14.18 -27.95
CA CYS A 309 -8.59 14.65 -27.30
C CYS A 309 -9.50 13.48 -26.94
N ASN A 310 -10.15 13.59 -25.79
CA ASN A 310 -11.24 12.71 -25.38
C ASN A 310 -12.52 13.56 -25.42
N ASN A 311 -13.48 13.17 -26.26
CA ASN A 311 -14.63 13.97 -26.64
C ASN A 311 -14.17 15.34 -27.18
N GLU A 312 -14.61 16.43 -26.55
CA GLU A 312 -14.32 17.83 -26.91
C GLU A 312 -13.15 18.45 -26.14
N LYS A 313 -12.45 17.66 -25.31
CA LYS A 313 -11.41 18.16 -24.42
C LYS A 313 -10.06 17.53 -24.70
N LYS A 314 -8.98 18.31 -24.62
CA LYS A 314 -7.60 17.79 -24.72
C LYS A 314 -7.29 16.88 -23.53
N VAL A 315 -6.75 15.68 -23.77
CA VAL A 315 -6.46 14.69 -22.70
C VAL A 315 -5.28 15.11 -21.83
N GLN A 316 -4.32 15.83 -22.41
CA GLN A 316 -3.06 16.23 -21.79
C GLN A 316 -2.66 17.60 -22.33
N GLU A 317 -2.46 18.59 -21.46
CA GLU A 317 -1.61 19.73 -21.80
C GLU A 317 -0.20 19.40 -21.34
N GLY A 318 0.66 18.90 -22.25
CA GLY A 318 1.97 18.35 -21.90
C GLY A 318 2.85 19.24 -21.02
N SER A 319 2.82 20.57 -21.22
CA SER A 319 3.52 21.56 -20.38
C SER A 319 2.67 22.06 -19.21
N ASN A 320 1.40 22.41 -19.45
CA ASN A 320 0.56 23.03 -18.42
C ASN A 320 0.18 22.03 -17.32
N PHE A 321 -0.07 20.76 -17.64
CA PHE A 321 -0.43 19.76 -16.63
C PHE A 321 0.69 19.49 -15.63
N PHE A 322 1.94 19.42 -16.11
CA PHE A 322 3.08 19.27 -15.20
C PHE A 322 3.36 20.58 -14.45
N GLN A 323 3.22 21.73 -15.13
CA GLN A 323 3.33 23.03 -14.47
C GLN A 323 2.26 23.22 -13.38
N ASP A 324 1.02 22.80 -13.62
CA ASP A 324 -0.06 22.78 -12.64
C ASP A 324 0.27 21.87 -11.46
N ALA A 325 0.97 20.77 -11.70
CA ALA A 325 1.47 19.90 -10.64
C ALA A 325 2.52 20.60 -9.78
N LEU A 326 3.46 21.33 -10.40
CA LEU A 326 4.47 22.13 -9.72
C LEU A 326 3.81 23.26 -8.91
N ASN A 327 2.87 23.97 -9.53
CA ASN A 327 2.11 25.04 -8.89
C ASN A 327 1.21 24.49 -7.77
N PHE A 328 0.62 23.31 -7.91
CA PHE A 328 -0.13 22.67 -6.83
C PHE A 328 0.74 22.42 -5.60
N LEU A 329 1.97 21.93 -5.80
CA LEU A 329 2.91 21.79 -4.68
C LEU A 329 3.19 23.15 -4.03
N GLU A 330 3.53 24.15 -4.82
CA GLU A 330 3.95 25.47 -4.33
C GLU A 330 2.80 26.27 -3.70
N GLU A 331 1.64 26.28 -4.33
CA GLU A 331 0.51 27.15 -4.00
C GLU A 331 -0.51 26.49 -3.07
N THR A 332 -0.70 25.17 -3.18
CA THR A 332 -1.68 24.43 -2.37
C THR A 332 -0.99 23.67 -1.24
N LEU A 333 -0.08 22.75 -1.56
CA LEU A 333 0.50 21.84 -0.56
C LEU A 333 1.49 22.53 0.39
N PHE A 334 2.27 23.47 -0.13
CA PHE A 334 3.26 24.25 0.63
C PHE A 334 2.92 25.74 0.75
N GLY A 335 1.86 26.21 0.08
CA GLY A 335 1.49 27.63 0.06
C GLY A 335 1.01 28.16 1.41
N SER A 336 0.46 27.28 2.26
CA SER A 336 0.09 27.60 3.64
C SER A 336 0.39 26.44 4.59
N ARG A 337 0.60 26.75 5.87
CA ARG A 337 0.81 25.75 6.93
C ARG A 337 -0.52 25.27 7.52
N PRO A 338 -0.59 24.03 8.07
CA PRO A 338 0.51 23.08 8.23
C PRO A 338 0.91 22.37 6.93
N TRP A 339 2.20 22.11 6.78
CA TRP A 339 2.73 21.34 5.65
C TRP A 339 2.59 19.84 5.92
N PRO A 340 2.51 18.99 4.87
CA PRO A 340 2.48 17.54 5.03
C PRO A 340 3.71 17.05 5.79
N ASP A 341 3.54 16.20 6.81
CA ASP A 341 4.65 15.42 7.37
C ASP A 341 5.10 14.36 6.36
N ILE A 342 4.14 13.81 5.60
CA ILE A 342 4.35 12.71 4.67
C ILE A 342 3.71 13.03 3.32
N ILE A 343 4.46 12.85 2.23
CA ILE A 343 3.95 12.89 0.86
C ILE A 343 4.14 11.50 0.24
N PHE A 344 3.06 10.81 -0.10
CA PHE A 344 3.09 9.60 -0.89
C PHE A 344 2.75 9.94 -2.34
N VAL A 345 3.66 9.71 -3.30
CA VAL A 345 3.51 10.25 -4.66
C VAL A 345 3.84 9.26 -5.77
N THR A 346 3.01 9.20 -6.81
CA THR A 346 3.30 8.39 -8.01
C THR A 346 3.96 9.17 -9.11
N SER A 347 5.29 9.06 -9.18
CA SER A 347 6.10 9.81 -10.12
C SER A 347 7.29 8.97 -10.62
N PRO A 348 7.59 8.98 -11.94
CA PRO A 348 8.88 8.53 -12.45
C PRO A 348 10.00 9.38 -11.83
N ILE A 349 11.21 8.82 -11.80
CA ILE A 349 12.37 9.48 -11.21
C ILE A 349 12.66 10.87 -11.79
N VAL A 350 12.46 11.05 -13.11
CA VAL A 350 12.65 12.33 -13.81
C VAL A 350 11.69 13.38 -13.28
N HIS A 351 10.41 13.05 -13.19
CA HIS A 351 9.39 13.93 -12.64
C HIS A 351 9.60 14.16 -11.14
N LEU A 352 10.04 13.15 -10.39
CA LEU A 352 10.31 13.29 -8.96
C LEU A 352 11.40 14.34 -8.72
N ARG A 353 12.46 14.35 -9.53
CA ARG A 353 13.51 15.39 -9.47
C ARG A 353 12.92 16.79 -9.62
N LEU A 354 12.08 17.02 -10.63
CA LEU A 354 11.46 18.32 -10.86
C LEU A 354 10.48 18.72 -9.75
N LEU A 355 9.72 17.77 -9.20
CA LEU A 355 8.84 18.02 -8.06
C LEU A 355 9.65 18.41 -6.82
N LEU A 356 10.79 17.77 -6.56
CA LEU A 356 11.67 18.06 -5.44
C LEU A 356 12.22 19.49 -5.47
N GLU A 357 12.45 20.06 -6.66
CA GLU A 357 12.89 21.46 -6.82
C GLU A 357 11.83 22.47 -6.32
N LYS A 358 10.55 22.08 -6.28
CA LYS A 358 9.45 22.92 -5.77
C LYS A 358 9.16 22.72 -4.29
N ILE A 359 9.79 21.74 -3.65
CA ILE A 359 9.60 21.46 -2.24
C ILE A 359 10.57 22.32 -1.42
N PRO A 360 10.08 23.13 -0.45
CA PRO A 360 10.94 24.00 0.34
C PRO A 360 12.12 23.24 0.98
N HIS A 361 13.35 23.72 0.83
CA HIS A 361 14.54 23.04 1.35
C HIS A 361 14.54 22.84 2.88
N PHE A 362 13.80 23.67 3.62
CA PHE A 362 13.65 23.59 5.07
C PHE A 362 12.46 22.73 5.52
N TRP A 363 11.68 22.18 4.58
CA TRP A 363 10.69 21.16 4.91
C TRP A 363 11.39 19.87 5.31
N ASN A 364 11.04 19.35 6.48
CA ASN A 364 11.67 18.20 7.14
C ASN A 364 10.79 16.94 7.13
N GLY A 365 9.75 16.91 6.29
CA GLY A 365 8.92 15.72 6.11
C GLY A 365 9.58 14.67 5.21
N THR A 366 8.83 13.61 4.92
CA THR A 366 9.31 12.47 4.12
C THR A 366 8.46 12.28 2.87
N ILE A 367 9.11 11.98 1.75
CA ILE A 367 8.46 11.66 0.47
C ILE A 367 8.62 10.18 0.21
N TYR A 368 7.51 9.49 0.01
CA TYR A 368 7.47 8.11 -0.45
C TYR A 368 7.05 8.09 -1.91
N PRO A 369 8.00 8.11 -2.87
CA PRO A 369 7.66 7.84 -4.24
C PRO A 369 7.16 6.41 -4.34
N VAL A 370 6.10 6.23 -5.11
CA VAL A 370 5.60 4.93 -5.51
C VAL A 370 6.61 4.28 -6.44
N VAL A 371 7.55 3.57 -5.84
CA VAL A 371 8.43 2.65 -6.55
C VAL A 371 7.75 1.28 -6.50
N ASN A 372 7.46 0.72 -7.67
CA ASN A 372 6.85 -0.60 -7.85
C ASN A 372 5.43 -0.84 -7.26
N PHE A 373 4.65 0.17 -6.83
CA PHE A 373 3.22 -0.10 -6.56
C PHE A 373 2.40 -0.23 -7.83
N LYS A 374 2.71 0.55 -8.86
CA LYS A 374 2.21 0.22 -10.18
C LYS A 374 3.07 -0.95 -10.63
N CYS A 375 2.42 -2.07 -10.92
CA CYS A 375 2.88 -3.01 -11.93
C CYS A 375 3.08 -2.18 -13.20
N LYS A 376 4.19 -1.43 -13.29
CA LYS A 376 4.75 -1.13 -14.58
C LYS A 376 4.91 -2.51 -15.17
N TRP A 377 4.26 -2.76 -16.29
CA TRP A 377 4.35 -3.99 -17.06
C TRP A 377 5.80 -4.50 -17.26
N LEU A 378 6.80 -3.68 -16.92
CA LEU A 378 8.23 -3.91 -16.97
C LEU A 378 8.89 -4.33 -15.63
N ASN A 379 8.34 -4.02 -14.44
CA ASN A 379 9.08 -4.19 -13.16
C ASN A 379 8.78 -5.51 -12.43
N TYR A 380 7.60 -6.10 -12.62
CA TYR A 380 7.25 -7.38 -11.97
C TYR A 380 7.50 -8.57 -12.91
N TYR A 381 7.55 -8.26 -14.20
CA TYR A 381 7.15 -9.16 -15.29
C TYR A 381 8.26 -9.29 -16.34
N GLN A 382 9.43 -8.74 -16.02
CA GLN A 382 10.67 -8.94 -16.76
C GLN A 382 11.66 -9.67 -15.87
N LEU A 383 12.54 -10.41 -16.52
CA LEU A 383 13.64 -11.18 -15.97
C LEU A 383 14.44 -10.52 -14.85
N ASP A 384 14.65 -9.21 -14.96
CA ASP A 384 15.46 -8.37 -14.07
C ASP A 384 14.60 -7.35 -13.33
N GLY A 385 13.28 -7.50 -13.34
CA GLY A 385 12.32 -6.54 -12.82
C GLY A 385 12.57 -6.17 -11.36
N LEU A 386 12.86 -7.15 -10.49
CA LEU A 386 13.21 -6.92 -9.08
C LEU A 386 14.53 -6.14 -8.92
N LEU A 387 15.52 -6.38 -9.79
CA LEU A 387 16.79 -5.65 -9.76
C LEU A 387 16.60 -4.21 -10.24
N LYS A 388 15.92 -4.00 -11.37
CA LYS A 388 15.53 -2.69 -11.88
C LYS A 388 14.72 -1.89 -10.86
N ALA A 389 13.77 -2.54 -10.20
CA ALA A 389 12.98 -2.01 -9.10
C ALA A 389 13.86 -1.47 -7.96
N ARG A 390 14.87 -2.25 -7.54
CA ARG A 390 15.82 -1.85 -6.50
C ARG A 390 16.72 -0.71 -6.96
N ASP A 391 17.15 -0.72 -8.22
CA ASP A 391 17.98 0.34 -8.77
C ASP A 391 17.18 1.64 -8.93
N GLU A 392 15.92 1.58 -9.35
CA GLU A 392 14.99 2.73 -9.39
C GLU A 392 14.74 3.28 -7.98
N ALA A 393 14.58 2.41 -6.98
CA ALA A 393 14.45 2.81 -5.58
C ALA A 393 15.71 3.52 -5.05
N LYS A 394 16.89 2.94 -5.28
CA LYS A 394 18.18 3.55 -4.90
C LYS A 394 18.40 4.88 -5.60
N ALA A 395 18.10 4.95 -6.89
CA ALA A 395 18.24 6.16 -7.67
C ALA A 395 17.27 7.25 -7.18
N SER A 396 16.01 6.90 -6.85
CA SER A 396 15.04 7.84 -6.30
C SER A 396 15.51 8.38 -4.94
N ARG A 397 15.99 7.51 -4.05
CA ARG A 397 16.57 7.89 -2.76
C ARG A 397 17.76 8.84 -2.91
N SER A 398 18.59 8.63 -3.92
CA SER A 398 19.78 9.48 -4.16
C SER A 398 19.46 10.91 -4.58
N LEU A 399 18.21 11.21 -4.95
CA LEU A 399 17.80 12.56 -5.35
C LEU A 399 17.74 13.53 -4.16
N ASP A 400 17.25 13.07 -3.00
CA ASP A 400 17.04 13.93 -1.82
C ASP A 400 16.96 13.08 -0.54
N PRO A 401 17.63 13.49 0.57
CA PRO A 401 17.63 12.77 1.85
C PRO A 401 16.25 12.64 2.53
N ARG A 402 15.22 13.33 2.02
CA ARG A 402 13.82 13.21 2.46
C ARG A 402 13.05 12.13 1.70
N VAL A 403 13.61 11.57 0.63
CA VAL A 403 12.94 10.52 -0.17
C VAL A 403 13.11 9.16 0.51
N GLY A 404 12.06 8.60 1.09
CA GLY A 404 12.04 7.23 1.58
C GLY A 404 11.89 6.20 0.46
N VAL A 405 12.08 4.93 0.79
CA VAL A 405 11.85 3.81 -0.14
C VAL A 405 10.77 2.91 0.45
N LEU A 406 9.65 2.78 -0.27
CA LEU A 406 8.62 1.80 0.03
C LEU A 406 8.36 0.96 -1.22
N ASP A 407 8.80 -0.30 -1.19
CA ASP A 407 8.59 -1.21 -2.31
C ASP A 407 7.22 -1.90 -2.18
N GLY A 408 6.22 -1.27 -2.82
CA GLY A 408 4.85 -1.74 -2.83
C GLY A 408 4.65 -3.08 -3.50
N PHE A 409 5.58 -3.48 -4.37
CA PHE A 409 5.55 -4.79 -4.98
C PHE A 409 5.75 -5.87 -3.95
N THR A 410 6.86 -5.83 -3.23
CA THR A 410 7.14 -6.84 -2.22
C THR A 410 5.99 -6.94 -1.20
N LEU A 411 5.42 -5.80 -0.80
CA LEU A 411 4.24 -5.75 0.06
C LEU A 411 2.98 -6.39 -0.55
N SER A 412 2.68 -6.14 -1.83
CA SER A 412 1.45 -6.64 -2.46
C SER A 412 1.55 -8.08 -2.97
N THR A 413 2.76 -8.54 -3.31
CA THR A 413 3.00 -9.82 -3.99
C THR A 413 2.36 -11.00 -3.29
N GLY A 414 2.57 -11.13 -1.97
CA GLY A 414 2.02 -12.24 -1.20
C GLY A 414 0.49 -12.23 -1.10
N MET A 415 -0.14 -11.07 -1.27
CA MET A 415 -1.59 -10.92 -1.14
C MET A 415 -2.31 -10.81 -2.49
N ARG A 416 -1.64 -11.15 -3.60
CA ARG A 416 -2.19 -10.91 -4.95
C ARG A 416 -3.47 -11.68 -5.28
N HIS A 417 -3.69 -12.84 -4.67
CA HIS A 417 -4.94 -13.62 -4.76
C HIS A 417 -6.02 -13.18 -3.76
N ALA A 418 -5.70 -12.27 -2.85
CA ALA A 418 -6.60 -11.77 -1.81
C ALA A 418 -7.26 -10.44 -2.22
N THR A 419 -7.28 -10.12 -3.52
CA THR A 419 -7.64 -8.80 -4.04
C THR A 419 -8.99 -8.80 -4.76
N GLU A 420 -9.59 -7.61 -4.89
CA GLU A 420 -10.89 -7.40 -5.54
C GLU A 420 -10.94 -7.90 -6.99
N SER A 421 -9.78 -7.96 -7.65
CA SER A 421 -9.65 -8.37 -9.04
C SER A 421 -9.18 -9.81 -9.20
N SER A 422 -9.05 -10.59 -8.13
CA SER A 422 -8.71 -12.01 -8.22
C SER A 422 -9.66 -12.74 -9.20
N PRO A 423 -9.16 -13.57 -10.12
CA PRO A 423 -7.78 -14.05 -10.18
C PRO A 423 -6.78 -13.10 -10.85
N PHE A 424 -7.18 -11.96 -11.44
CA PHE A 424 -6.29 -11.07 -12.20
C PHE A 424 -5.20 -10.42 -11.34
N ILE A 425 -4.04 -11.09 -11.27
CA ILE A 425 -2.86 -10.61 -10.53
C ILE A 425 -2.38 -9.25 -11.04
N THR A 426 -2.55 -8.96 -12.32
CA THR A 426 -2.20 -7.65 -12.91
C THR A 426 -2.96 -6.48 -12.29
N HIS A 427 -4.12 -6.74 -11.68
CA HIS A 427 -4.96 -5.77 -10.99
C HIS A 427 -4.91 -5.93 -9.46
N SER A 428 -4.02 -6.78 -8.94
CA SER A 428 -3.86 -7.05 -7.50
C SER A 428 -3.24 -5.89 -6.70
N ILE A 429 -3.18 -4.71 -7.30
CA ILE A 429 -2.69 -3.45 -6.71
C ILE A 429 -3.75 -2.35 -6.82
N HIS A 430 -4.89 -2.62 -7.45
CA HIS A 430 -5.99 -1.69 -7.66
C HIS A 430 -7.03 -1.93 -6.56
N PHE A 431 -7.29 -0.93 -5.70
CA PHE A 431 -7.93 -1.18 -4.40
C PHE A 431 -8.80 -0.02 -3.91
N HIS A 432 -9.85 0.31 -4.64
CA HIS A 432 -10.79 1.33 -4.17
C HIS A 432 -12.22 0.81 -4.00
N ARG A 433 -12.46 -0.52 -4.08
CA ARG A 433 -13.75 -1.07 -3.64
C ARG A 433 -13.78 -1.17 -2.12
N TRP A 434 -14.95 -0.86 -1.60
CA TRP A 434 -15.34 -1.13 -0.23
C TRP A 434 -15.73 -2.60 -0.14
N CYS A 435 -15.23 -3.30 0.86
CA CYS A 435 -15.58 -4.69 1.13
C CYS A 435 -16.78 -4.74 2.06
N ASP A 436 -17.53 -5.84 1.96
CA ASP A 436 -18.62 -6.17 2.88
C ASP A 436 -18.23 -5.90 4.34
N GLU A 437 -19.23 -5.51 5.11
CA GLU A 437 -19.15 -5.21 6.53
C GLU A 437 -18.49 -6.36 7.32
N LEU A 438 -17.21 -6.21 7.69
CA LEU A 438 -16.60 -7.11 8.65
C LEU A 438 -17.08 -6.69 10.04
N ASN A 439 -17.96 -7.50 10.66
CA ASN A 439 -18.60 -7.17 11.94
C ASN A 439 -19.41 -5.84 11.89
N GLY A 440 -19.96 -5.50 10.73
CA GLY A 440 -20.68 -4.23 10.53
C GLY A 440 -19.77 -3.03 10.22
N GLU A 441 -18.45 -3.23 10.03
CA GLU A 441 -17.55 -2.14 9.63
C GLU A 441 -17.16 -2.25 8.16
N MET A 442 -17.50 -1.20 7.40
CA MET A 442 -16.99 -0.99 6.05
C MET A 442 -15.47 -0.82 6.08
N ARG A 443 -14.77 -1.40 5.09
CA ARG A 443 -13.32 -1.25 4.93
C ARG A 443 -12.87 -1.21 3.48
N VAL A 444 -11.68 -0.67 3.22
CA VAL A 444 -11.01 -0.84 1.91
C VAL A 444 -10.59 -2.31 1.73
N CYS A 445 -10.87 -2.88 0.56
CA CYS A 445 -10.65 -4.28 0.19
C CYS A 445 -9.17 -4.68 -0.05
N SER A 446 -8.22 -4.25 0.78
CA SER A 446 -6.82 -4.55 0.51
C SER A 446 -5.93 -4.52 1.73
N ASN A 447 -5.41 -5.69 2.09
CA ASN A 447 -4.39 -5.79 3.13
C ASN A 447 -3.13 -4.98 2.77
N PRO A 448 -2.58 -5.05 1.53
CA PRO A 448 -1.46 -4.19 1.14
C PRO A 448 -1.75 -2.70 1.28
N THR A 449 -2.93 -2.23 0.85
CA THR A 449 -3.29 -0.81 0.93
C THR A 449 -3.45 -0.35 2.38
N GLU A 450 -4.15 -1.13 3.22
CA GLU A 450 -4.27 -0.83 4.65
C GLU A 450 -2.89 -0.86 5.33
N MET A 451 -2.01 -1.80 4.95
CA MET A 451 -0.64 -1.87 5.46
C MET A 451 0.17 -0.62 5.12
N VAL A 452 0.06 -0.10 3.90
CA VAL A 452 0.70 1.17 3.53
C VAL A 452 0.10 2.32 4.31
N ALA A 453 -1.23 2.40 4.44
CA ALA A 453 -1.89 3.43 5.23
C ALA A 453 -1.39 3.42 6.69
N GLN A 454 -1.29 2.24 7.31
CA GLN A 454 -0.74 2.06 8.66
C GLN A 454 0.73 2.48 8.76
N PHE A 455 1.54 2.14 7.75
CA PHE A 455 2.93 2.59 7.69
C PHE A 455 3.07 4.11 7.61
N LEU A 456 2.33 4.76 6.70
CA LEU A 456 2.35 6.21 6.52
C LEU A 456 1.83 6.93 7.78
N LEU A 457 0.78 6.39 8.40
CA LEU A 457 0.28 6.88 9.68
C LEU A 457 1.37 6.81 10.75
N GLY A 458 2.05 5.67 10.88
CA GLY A 458 3.17 5.51 11.81
C GLY A 458 4.31 6.48 11.56
N GLN A 459 4.67 6.73 10.29
CA GLN A 459 5.69 7.73 9.95
C GLN A 459 5.27 9.15 10.34
N ALA A 460 3.99 9.49 10.22
CA ALA A 460 3.49 10.82 10.60
C ALA A 460 3.39 11.00 12.12
N ILE A 461 2.77 10.04 12.83
CA ILE A 461 2.39 10.22 14.24
C ILE A 461 3.43 9.65 15.22
N ALA A 462 4.17 8.62 14.82
CA ALA A 462 5.14 7.91 15.66
C ALA A 462 6.44 7.57 14.88
N PRO A 463 7.16 8.57 14.34
CA PRO A 463 8.36 8.33 13.52
C PRO A 463 9.48 7.61 14.29
N GLU A 464 9.51 7.74 15.63
CA GLU A 464 10.45 7.05 16.52
C GLU A 464 9.91 5.67 17.01
N GLY A 465 8.82 5.20 16.40
CA GLY A 465 8.12 3.97 16.75
C GLY A 465 7.02 4.19 17.79
N LYS A 466 6.00 3.32 17.74
CA LYS A 466 4.80 3.42 18.59
C LYS A 466 5.11 3.40 20.08
N ASP A 467 6.08 2.59 20.52
CA ASP A 467 6.44 2.48 21.94
C ASP A 467 6.96 3.80 22.54
N VAL A 468 7.68 4.59 21.75
CA VAL A 468 8.21 5.89 22.18
C VAL A 468 7.08 6.92 22.19
N TRP A 469 6.28 6.95 21.13
CA TRP A 469 5.13 7.84 21.00
C TRP A 469 4.09 7.62 22.12
N MET A 470 3.81 6.36 22.48
CA MET A 470 2.88 6.03 23.57
C MET A 470 3.41 6.40 24.96
N LYS A 471 4.73 6.53 25.13
CA LYS A 471 5.34 7.02 26.37
C LYS A 471 5.35 8.54 26.46
N SER A 472 5.46 9.23 25.33
CA SER A 472 5.52 10.70 25.26
C SER A 472 4.13 11.35 25.31
N THR A 473 3.12 10.67 24.79
CA THR A 473 1.72 11.01 25.04
C THR A 473 1.43 10.73 26.51
N ASP A 474 0.92 11.74 27.25
CA ASP A 474 0.56 11.61 28.67
C ASP A 474 -0.65 10.66 28.81
N TYR A 475 -0.36 9.38 28.70
CA TYR A 475 -1.33 8.30 28.56
C TYR A 475 -2.29 8.22 29.76
N LYS A 476 -1.94 8.83 30.89
CA LYS A 476 -2.83 9.00 32.04
C LYS A 476 -4.10 9.80 31.72
N ASN A 477 -4.06 10.63 30.68
CA ASN A 477 -5.21 11.37 30.18
C ASN A 477 -5.91 10.68 29.01
N ARG A 478 -5.59 9.42 28.66
CA ARG A 478 -6.25 8.70 27.55
C ARG A 478 -7.76 8.64 27.73
N GLU A 479 -8.25 8.26 28.91
CA GLU A 479 -9.69 8.21 29.19
C GLU A 479 -10.32 9.61 29.11
N ALA A 480 -9.61 10.64 29.57
CA ALA A 480 -10.08 12.02 29.47
C ALA A 480 -10.16 12.48 28.00
N VAL A 481 -9.17 12.17 27.16
CA VAL A 481 -9.18 12.47 25.72
C VAL A 481 -10.30 11.71 25.02
N LEU A 482 -10.45 10.41 25.29
CA LEU A 482 -11.48 9.58 24.67
C LEU A 482 -12.90 9.97 25.12
N SER A 483 -13.08 10.45 26.35
CA SER A 483 -14.39 10.87 26.87
C SER A 483 -14.75 12.33 26.59
N ALA A 484 -13.78 13.23 26.42
CA ALA A 484 -14.03 14.66 26.20
C ALA A 484 -14.19 15.04 24.73
N ASN A 485 -13.81 14.18 23.78
CA ASN A 485 -13.75 14.56 22.38
C ASN A 485 -15.16 14.59 21.74
N THR A 486 -15.76 15.78 21.64
CA THR A 486 -16.87 16.00 20.70
C THR A 486 -16.29 15.93 19.30
N ARG A 487 -16.37 14.73 18.72
CA ARG A 487 -15.76 14.42 17.44
C ARG A 487 -16.36 15.30 16.35
N THR A 488 -15.51 16.12 15.72
CA THR A 488 -15.89 16.88 14.53
C THR A 488 -14.95 16.48 13.42
N ILE A 489 -15.52 16.02 12.31
CA ILE A 489 -14.81 15.75 11.07
C ILE A 489 -15.05 16.91 10.13
N ARG A 490 -14.02 17.29 9.38
CA ARG A 490 -14.10 18.25 8.30
C ARG A 490 -13.75 17.57 7.01
N VAL A 491 -14.57 17.80 5.99
CA VAL A 491 -14.34 17.29 4.65
C VAL A 491 -14.31 18.49 3.71
N CYS A 492 -13.25 18.58 2.91
CA CYS A 492 -13.13 19.57 1.85
C CYS A 492 -12.86 18.85 0.53
N HIS A 493 -13.46 19.31 -0.56
CA HIS A 493 -13.28 18.67 -1.85
C HIS A 493 -13.46 19.64 -3.02
N ASP A 494 -12.78 19.35 -4.12
CA ASP A 494 -13.02 19.96 -5.43
C ASP A 494 -12.96 18.82 -6.45
N CYS A 495 -14.11 18.45 -6.99
CA CYS A 495 -14.30 17.19 -7.70
C CYS A 495 -14.91 17.43 -9.07
N PRO A 496 -14.32 16.88 -10.14
CA PRO A 496 -14.96 16.86 -11.44
C PRO A 496 -15.94 15.69 -11.60
N ALA A 497 -16.92 15.77 -12.52
CA ALA A 497 -17.77 14.60 -12.91
C ALA A 497 -16.92 13.44 -13.38
N THR A 498 -15.93 13.80 -14.17
CA THR A 498 -15.12 12.86 -14.92
C THR A 498 -13.66 13.10 -14.58
N LEU A 499 -12.90 12.01 -14.53
CA LEU A 499 -11.44 12.00 -14.47
C LEU A 499 -10.78 12.51 -15.75
N LEU A 500 -11.59 12.88 -16.74
CA LEU A 500 -11.15 13.33 -18.02
C LEU A 500 -11.73 14.70 -18.34
N PRO A 501 -10.91 15.59 -18.90
CA PRO A 501 -9.45 15.46 -19.06
C PRO A 501 -8.66 15.33 -17.74
N PHE A 502 -7.46 14.75 -17.77
CA PHE A 502 -6.62 14.67 -16.57
C PHE A 502 -6.14 16.08 -16.24
N HIS A 503 -6.58 16.63 -15.11
CA HIS A 503 -6.16 17.94 -14.65
C HIS A 503 -5.69 17.86 -13.21
N ILE A 504 -4.73 18.72 -12.88
CA ILE A 504 -4.39 19.10 -11.52
C ILE A 504 -4.72 20.58 -11.45
N LYS A 505 -5.49 21.01 -10.47
CA LYS A 505 -5.69 22.45 -10.25
C LYS A 505 -4.56 22.96 -9.38
N SER A 506 -3.86 23.99 -9.84
CA SER A 506 -2.82 24.68 -9.05
C SER A 506 -3.36 25.12 -7.67
N LYS A 507 -4.60 25.62 -7.64
CA LYS A 507 -5.36 25.96 -6.43
C LYS A 507 -6.78 25.40 -6.54
N PRO A 508 -7.11 24.30 -5.84
CA PRO A 508 -8.46 23.75 -5.82
C PRO A 508 -9.48 24.71 -5.19
N ASP A 509 -10.70 24.75 -5.75
CA ASP A 509 -11.83 25.54 -5.26
C ASP A 509 -12.65 24.70 -4.27
N LEU A 510 -12.22 24.71 -3.00
CA LEU A 510 -12.73 23.76 -2.01
C LEU A 510 -14.16 24.06 -1.55
N ASN A 511 -15.02 23.05 -1.67
CA ASN A 511 -16.29 22.98 -0.95
C ASN A 511 -16.07 22.19 0.34
N CYS A 512 -16.36 22.81 1.49
CA CYS A 512 -16.11 22.20 2.79
C CYS A 512 -17.38 22.06 3.63
N TYR A 513 -17.45 21.01 4.43
CA TYR A 513 -18.42 20.87 5.51
C TYR A 513 -17.78 20.29 6.78
N ASP A 514 -18.30 20.70 7.93
CA ASP A 514 -17.99 20.12 9.23
C ASP A 514 -19.18 19.24 9.67
N SER A 515 -18.90 18.08 10.25
CA SER A 515 -19.92 17.14 10.73
C SER A 515 -19.52 16.49 12.05
N ARG A 516 -20.53 16.25 12.89
CA ARG A 516 -20.41 15.44 14.12
C ARG A 516 -21.06 14.07 13.99
N GLU A 517 -21.85 13.86 12.94
CA GLU A 517 -22.62 12.64 12.71
C GLU A 517 -21.92 11.69 11.74
N GLY A 518 -20.86 12.15 11.06
CA GLY A 518 -20.12 11.40 10.06
C GLY A 518 -20.19 12.02 8.68
N LEU A 519 -19.88 11.22 7.67
CA LEU A 519 -19.85 11.71 6.29
C LEU A 519 -21.27 12.00 5.78
N HIS A 520 -21.42 13.07 5.01
CA HIS A 520 -22.69 13.40 4.37
C HIS A 520 -22.84 12.65 3.05
N ILE A 521 -24.08 12.31 2.69
CA ILE A 521 -24.42 11.84 1.35
C ILE A 521 -24.12 12.98 0.37
N SER A 522 -23.37 12.69 -0.68
CA SER A 522 -23.15 13.65 -1.75
C SER A 522 -24.48 13.98 -2.42
N LEU A 523 -24.90 15.25 -2.32
CA LEU A 523 -26.08 15.78 -3.02
C LEU A 523 -25.80 15.95 -4.52
N GLU A 524 -24.54 16.05 -4.89
CA GLU A 524 -24.09 16.19 -6.26
C GLU A 524 -24.08 14.82 -6.95
N GLN A 525 -25.08 14.58 -7.79
CA GLN A 525 -25.13 13.36 -8.59
C GLN A 525 -24.22 13.45 -9.81
N ASN A 526 -23.95 14.68 -10.29
CA ASN A 526 -23.19 14.93 -11.51
C ASN A 526 -22.25 16.14 -11.28
N PHE A 527 -21.10 15.90 -10.65
CA PHE A 527 -20.06 16.93 -10.53
C PHE A 527 -19.79 17.58 -11.91
N LYS A 528 -19.35 18.83 -11.98
CA LYS A 528 -19.01 19.40 -13.31
C LYS A 528 -17.61 18.99 -13.69
N VAL A 529 -17.38 18.56 -14.93
CA VAL A 529 -16.00 18.34 -15.41
C VAL A 529 -15.21 19.63 -15.20
N TRP A 530 -13.98 19.53 -14.68
CA TRP A 530 -13.13 20.70 -14.57
C TRP A 530 -12.92 21.35 -15.94
N ASP A 531 -12.87 22.68 -15.97
CA ASP A 531 -12.63 23.41 -17.20
C ASP A 531 -11.24 23.08 -17.75
N GLY A 532 -11.22 22.17 -18.72
CA GLY A 532 -10.04 21.84 -19.52
C GLY A 532 -10.04 22.58 -20.84
N SER A 533 -8.85 22.79 -21.41
CA SER A 533 -8.70 23.39 -22.72
C SER A 533 -9.50 22.62 -23.78
N PRO A 534 -10.30 23.32 -24.59
CA PRO A 534 -11.03 22.68 -25.67
C PRO A 534 -10.05 22.01 -26.62
N CYS A 535 -10.50 20.90 -27.19
CA CYS A 535 -9.80 20.28 -28.29
C CYS A 535 -9.66 21.32 -29.42
N PRO A 536 -8.48 21.45 -30.05
CA PRO A 536 -8.28 22.42 -31.12
C PRO A 536 -9.29 22.18 -32.24
N GLU A 537 -9.79 23.24 -32.87
CA GLU A 537 -10.80 23.12 -33.93
C GLU A 537 -10.35 22.18 -35.06
N GLU A 538 -9.07 22.18 -35.39
CA GLU A 538 -8.48 21.28 -36.39
C GLU A 538 -8.61 19.80 -36.01
N CYS A 539 -8.41 19.47 -34.73
CA CYS A 539 -8.67 18.12 -34.21
C CYS A 539 -10.19 17.84 -34.19
N MET A 540 -11.04 18.81 -33.85
CA MET A 540 -12.49 18.59 -33.81
C MET A 540 -13.11 18.36 -35.20
N LYS A 541 -12.43 18.78 -36.26
CA LYS A 541 -12.78 18.47 -37.65
C LYS A 541 -12.46 17.04 -38.06
N THR A 542 -11.68 16.29 -37.28
CA THR A 542 -11.38 14.88 -37.58
C THR A 542 -12.41 13.96 -36.92
N GLU A 543 -12.70 12.85 -37.60
CA GLU A 543 -13.48 11.77 -37.00
C GLU A 543 -12.71 11.13 -35.83
N PRO A 544 -13.40 10.64 -34.79
CA PRO A 544 -12.76 9.83 -33.76
C PRO A 544 -11.96 8.68 -34.38
N VAL A 545 -10.68 8.58 -34.03
CA VAL A 545 -9.80 7.49 -34.48
C VAL A 545 -10.00 6.23 -33.65
N ASP A 546 -10.56 6.37 -32.45
CA ASP A 546 -10.80 5.26 -31.53
C ASP A 546 -11.90 5.63 -30.52
N LYS A 547 -12.37 4.64 -29.76
CA LYS A 547 -13.15 4.84 -28.54
C LYS A 547 -12.48 4.12 -27.39
N VAL A 548 -12.17 4.85 -26.33
CA VAL A 548 -11.49 4.29 -25.17
C VAL A 548 -12.45 4.26 -23.99
N TYR A 549 -12.57 3.09 -23.34
CA TYR A 549 -13.20 3.00 -22.05
C TYR A 549 -12.28 3.62 -21.01
N THR A 550 -12.79 4.66 -20.37
CA THR A 550 -12.08 5.39 -19.32
C THR A 550 -12.76 5.09 -17.99
N GLN A 551 -12.14 5.51 -16.90
CA GLN A 551 -12.73 5.39 -15.57
C GLN A 551 -14.03 6.20 -15.42
N SER A 552 -14.33 7.09 -16.37
CA SER A 552 -15.56 7.90 -16.42
C SER A 552 -16.51 7.48 -17.55
N GLY A 553 -16.27 6.33 -18.19
CA GLY A 553 -17.08 5.84 -19.29
C GLY A 553 -16.36 5.86 -20.64
N LEU A 554 -17.09 5.47 -21.68
CA LEU A 554 -16.59 5.45 -23.06
C LEU A 554 -16.44 6.89 -23.58
N VAL A 555 -15.28 7.22 -24.13
CA VAL A 555 -15.02 8.52 -24.76
C VAL A 555 -14.53 8.35 -26.19
N ASP A 556 -14.90 9.27 -27.06
CA ASP A 556 -14.40 9.33 -28.43
C ASP A 556 -12.98 9.92 -28.42
N VAL A 557 -12.01 9.20 -28.97
CA VAL A 557 -10.62 9.64 -29.05
C VAL A 557 -10.34 10.25 -30.41
N ARG A 558 -9.85 11.49 -30.42
CA ARG A 558 -9.32 12.15 -31.62
C ARG A 558 -7.82 12.34 -31.47
N GLN A 559 -7.07 12.06 -32.53
CA GLN A 559 -5.65 12.37 -32.62
C GLN A 559 -5.41 13.24 -33.85
N CYS A 560 -4.77 14.39 -33.66
CA CYS A 560 -4.36 15.26 -34.76
C CYS A 560 -2.95 15.78 -34.53
N THR A 561 -2.29 16.20 -35.61
CA THR A 561 -1.02 16.90 -35.55
C THR A 561 -1.29 18.36 -35.88
N ILE A 562 -1.09 19.25 -34.90
CA ILE A 562 -1.17 20.69 -35.13
C ILE A 562 0.21 21.16 -35.59
N ARG A 563 0.25 21.93 -36.67
CA ARG A 563 1.48 22.46 -37.26
C ARG A 563 1.92 23.76 -36.60
#